data_AF-A0A662GK21-F1
#
_entry.id   AF-A0A662GK21-F1
#
_cell.length_a   1.000
_cell.length_b   1.000
_cell.length_c   1.000
_cell.angle_alpha   90.00
_cell.angle_beta   90.00
_cell.angle_gamma   90.00
#
_symmetry.space_group_name_H-M   'P 1'
#
loop_
_entity.id
_entity.type
_entity.pdbx_description
1 polymer ?
#
loop_
_entity_poly.entity_id
_entity_poly.type
_entity_poly.pdbx_seq_one_letter_code
_entity_poly.pdbx_strand_id
1 'polypeptide(L)'
;MIGKSKQERLWFIILILFIPCLLNISISTIIGFITVRAALAEGKSFGEIGLDIARNIFKYNFYWSIIQVGLGLYLVKLMGGYKWLKDQFSFKDFSLSPVKSVLLISALFIIASTLIWSEQLIMASFYGGWRQHMEYWKNIVQALPFWSKAYMVLIAPFTAGVFEEIIWRGYGISKLEQHMSTTKAVIVQAIAFGFWHGISLHTLVTALIGLAYGLVYAKRRRLLNISIAHIVTDIVGFYFAFMA
;
A
#
# COMPACT_ATOMS: atom_id res chain seq x y z
N MET A 1 -6.73 26.71 28.58
CA MET A 1 -7.64 26.70 27.40
C MET A 1 -6.91 26.02 26.25
N ILE A 2 -7.17 24.73 26.03
CA ILE A 2 -6.58 23.97 24.91
C ILE A 2 -7.35 24.42 23.65
N GLY A 3 -6.65 25.05 22.71
CA GLY A 3 -7.24 25.58 21.49
C GLY A 3 -8.03 24.50 20.76
N LYS A 4 -9.31 24.79 20.44
CA LYS A 4 -10.11 23.99 19.52
C LYS A 4 -9.31 23.84 18.23
N SER A 5 -8.75 22.65 17.96
CA SER A 5 -8.15 22.39 16.65
C SER A 5 -9.25 22.61 15.62
N LYS A 6 -9.03 23.53 14.68
CA LYS A 6 -9.99 23.84 13.63
C LYS A 6 -10.29 22.53 12.89
N GLN A 7 -11.52 22.03 13.00
CA GLN A 7 -11.94 20.80 12.35
C GLN A 7 -11.72 20.96 10.84
N GLU A 8 -10.96 20.05 10.25
CA GLU A 8 -10.69 20.06 8.80
C GLU A 8 -12.00 19.83 8.04
N ARG A 9 -12.11 20.36 6.82
CA ARG A 9 -13.31 20.11 6.01
C ARG A 9 -13.26 18.68 5.47
N LEU A 10 -14.41 17.99 5.42
CA LEU A 10 -14.50 16.62 4.92
C LEU A 10 -13.88 16.44 3.53
N TRP A 11 -14.13 17.35 2.58
CA TRP A 11 -13.57 17.27 1.24
C TRP A 11 -12.03 17.33 1.23
N PHE A 12 -11.44 18.06 2.17
CA PHE A 12 -9.98 18.18 2.28
C PHE A 12 -9.37 16.89 2.82
N ILE A 13 -10.02 16.24 3.78
CA ILE A 13 -9.61 14.93 4.30
C ILE A 13 -9.68 13.89 3.18
N ILE A 14 -10.79 13.85 2.42
CA ILE A 14 -10.95 12.94 1.28
C ILE A 14 -9.86 13.21 0.25
N LEU A 15 -9.61 14.47 -0.12
CA LEU A 15 -8.55 14.83 -1.06
C LEU A 15 -7.19 14.30 -0.59
N ILE A 16 -6.82 14.51 0.67
CA ILE A 16 -5.55 13.99 1.25
C ILE A 16 -5.43 12.48 1.09
N LEU A 17 -6.51 11.72 1.34
CA LEU A 17 -6.48 10.26 1.24
C LEU A 17 -6.32 9.76 -0.21
N PHE A 18 -6.69 10.57 -1.20
CA PHE A 18 -6.55 10.26 -2.63
C PHE A 18 -5.32 10.88 -3.30
N ILE A 19 -4.61 11.82 -2.65
CA ILE A 19 -3.36 12.40 -3.18
C ILE A 19 -2.34 11.32 -3.58
N PRO A 20 -2.09 10.27 -2.78
CA PRO A 20 -1.19 9.20 -3.20
C PRO A 20 -1.62 8.58 -4.53
N CYS A 21 -2.89 8.18 -4.66
CA CYS A 21 -3.45 7.61 -5.90
C CYS A 21 -3.23 8.54 -7.11
N LEU A 22 -3.56 9.83 -6.97
CA LEU A 22 -3.39 10.82 -8.03
C LEU A 22 -1.93 10.98 -8.46
N LEU A 23 -1.01 11.03 -7.50
CA LEU A 23 0.43 11.11 -7.79
C LEU A 23 0.94 9.83 -8.44
N ASN A 24 0.49 8.66 -7.97
CA ASN A 24 0.88 7.37 -8.53
C ASN A 24 0.44 7.23 -9.99
N ILE A 25 -0.83 7.53 -10.30
CA ILE A 25 -1.36 7.50 -11.67
C ILE A 25 -0.61 8.49 -12.56
N SER A 26 -0.37 9.71 -12.07
CA SER A 26 0.32 10.75 -12.85
C SER A 26 1.74 10.33 -13.19
N ILE A 27 2.53 9.88 -12.21
CA ILE A 27 3.92 9.44 -12.42
C ILE A 27 3.97 8.19 -13.29
N SER A 28 3.12 7.20 -13.05
CA SER A 28 3.04 5.97 -13.87
C SER A 28 2.71 6.29 -15.32
N THR A 29 1.79 7.23 -15.56
CA THR A 29 1.41 7.68 -16.91
C THR A 29 2.57 8.35 -17.62
N ILE A 30 3.34 9.19 -16.92
CA ILE A 30 4.54 9.84 -17.48
C ILE A 30 5.60 8.78 -17.84
N ILE A 31 5.87 7.82 -16.95
CA ILE A 31 6.80 6.71 -17.23
C ILE A 31 6.32 5.91 -18.44
N GLY A 32 5.04 5.57 -18.50
CA GLY A 32 4.43 4.85 -19.62
C GLY A 32 4.57 5.62 -20.93
N PHE A 33 4.26 6.91 -20.95
CA PHE A 33 4.37 7.76 -22.15
C PHE A 33 5.81 7.84 -22.66
N ILE A 34 6.79 8.07 -21.77
CA ILE A 34 8.21 8.10 -22.14
C ILE A 34 8.64 6.74 -22.72
N THR A 35 8.18 5.65 -22.12
CA THR A 35 8.49 4.28 -22.56
C THR A 35 7.91 3.98 -23.94
N VAL A 36 6.63 4.29 -24.16
CA VAL A 36 5.96 4.11 -25.46
C VAL A 36 6.68 4.90 -26.54
N ARG A 37 7.03 6.17 -26.27
CA ARG A 37 7.73 7.02 -27.25
C ARG A 37 9.08 6.42 -27.66
N ALA A 38 9.85 5.92 -26.69
CA ALA A 38 11.14 5.28 -26.97
C ALA A 38 10.98 3.97 -27.75
N ALA A 39 10.05 3.11 -27.33
CA ALA A 39 9.83 1.82 -27.96
C ALA A 39 9.28 1.93 -29.40
N LEU A 40 8.42 2.92 -29.68
CA LEU A 40 7.96 3.20 -31.04
C LEU A 40 9.10 3.69 -31.95
N ALA A 41 10.04 4.47 -31.42
CA ALA A 41 11.22 4.90 -32.18
C ALA A 41 12.17 3.72 -32.52
N GLU A 42 12.14 2.66 -31.72
CA GLU A 42 12.87 1.41 -31.95
C GLU A 42 12.10 0.41 -32.84
N GLY A 43 10.86 0.72 -33.24
CA GLY A 43 10.04 -0.16 -34.09
C GLY A 43 9.48 -1.39 -33.38
N LYS A 44 9.38 -1.38 -32.04
CA LYS A 44 8.88 -2.50 -31.23
C LYS A 44 7.40 -2.79 -31.43
N SER A 45 7.01 -4.06 -31.27
CA SER A 45 5.61 -4.48 -31.31
C SER A 45 4.83 -4.03 -30.06
N PHE A 46 3.50 -4.00 -30.14
CA PHE A 46 2.64 -3.62 -29.01
C PHE A 46 2.81 -4.51 -27.77
N GLY A 47 3.05 -5.81 -27.95
CA GLY A 47 3.29 -6.73 -26.84
C GLY A 47 4.59 -6.42 -26.09
N GLU A 48 5.65 -6.08 -26.83
CA GLU A 48 6.93 -5.66 -26.25
C GLU A 48 6.83 -4.31 -25.54
N ILE A 49 6.05 -3.37 -26.11
CA ILE A 49 5.77 -2.07 -25.48
C ILE A 49 5.10 -2.27 -24.12
N GLY A 50 4.12 -3.17 -24.01
CA GLY A 50 3.45 -3.48 -22.73
C GLY A 50 4.41 -4.01 -21.67
N LEU A 51 5.31 -4.93 -22.06
CA LEU A 51 6.34 -5.46 -21.16
C LEU A 51 7.33 -4.37 -20.73
N ASP A 52 7.75 -3.50 -21.64
CA ASP A 52 8.69 -2.42 -21.34
C ASP A 52 8.07 -1.38 -20.39
N ILE A 53 6.77 -1.08 -20.54
CA ILE A 53 6.05 -0.22 -19.59
C ILE A 53 6.08 -0.83 -18.19
N ALA A 54 5.71 -2.12 -18.06
CA ALA A 54 5.70 -2.80 -16.77
C ALA A 54 7.11 -2.82 -16.14
N ARG A 55 8.14 -3.14 -16.94
CA ARG A 55 9.54 -3.13 -16.50
C ARG A 55 9.97 -1.75 -16.04
N ASN A 56 9.62 -0.68 -16.74
CA ASN A 56 10.03 0.67 -16.35
C ASN A 56 9.27 1.19 -15.12
N ILE A 57 7.98 0.87 -14.97
CA ILE A 57 7.23 1.18 -13.74
C ILE A 57 7.92 0.50 -12.55
N PHE A 58 8.22 -0.80 -12.64
CA PHE A 58 8.91 -1.51 -11.57
C PHE A 58 10.38 -1.07 -11.42
N LYS A 59 11.07 -0.68 -12.48
CA LYS A 59 12.41 -0.11 -12.38
C LYS A 59 12.39 1.14 -11.51
N TYR A 60 11.46 2.06 -11.73
CA TYR A 60 11.42 3.35 -11.02
C TYR A 60 10.48 3.36 -9.80
N ASN A 61 10.06 2.20 -9.30
CA ASN A 61 9.10 2.02 -8.19
C ASN A 61 9.40 2.79 -6.88
N PHE A 62 10.62 3.29 -6.69
CA PHE A 62 11.04 3.99 -5.46
C PHE A 62 10.27 5.29 -5.20
N TYR A 63 9.63 5.87 -6.22
CA TYR A 63 8.78 7.05 -6.02
C TYR A 63 7.57 6.75 -5.12
N TRP A 64 7.11 5.49 -5.02
CA TRP A 64 6.07 5.10 -4.07
C TRP A 64 6.48 5.42 -2.64
N SER A 65 7.72 5.07 -2.26
CA SER A 65 8.28 5.43 -0.96
C SER A 65 8.35 6.94 -0.75
N ILE A 66 8.74 7.71 -1.77
CA ILE A 66 8.81 9.17 -1.69
C ILE A 66 7.43 9.76 -1.37
N ILE A 67 6.38 9.30 -2.05
CA ILE A 67 5.00 9.76 -1.83
C ILE A 67 4.55 9.43 -0.40
N GLN A 68 4.64 8.16 0.00
CA GLN A 68 4.09 7.72 1.29
C GLN A 68 4.87 8.24 2.49
N VAL A 69 6.21 8.29 2.41
CA VAL A 69 7.04 8.85 3.48
C VAL A 69 6.81 10.35 3.59
N GLY A 70 6.82 11.07 2.45
CA GLY A 70 6.61 12.52 2.43
C GLY A 70 5.25 12.92 2.99
N LEU A 71 4.17 12.31 2.50
CA LEU A 71 2.83 12.57 3.00
C LEU A 71 2.66 12.09 4.44
N GLY A 72 3.14 10.89 4.76
CA GLY A 72 3.02 10.31 6.09
C GLY A 72 3.71 11.15 7.17
N LEU A 73 4.92 11.66 6.92
CA LEU A 73 5.60 12.59 7.84
C LEU A 73 4.84 13.90 8.01
N TYR A 74 4.27 14.44 6.92
CA TYR A 74 3.40 15.61 6.98
C TYR A 74 2.16 15.35 7.86
N LEU A 75 1.51 14.21 7.70
CA LEU A 75 0.33 13.84 8.49
C LEU A 75 0.68 13.55 9.95
N VAL A 76 1.84 12.94 10.24
CA VAL A 76 2.35 12.81 11.62
C VAL A 76 2.45 14.19 12.28
N LYS A 77 3.00 15.18 11.58
CA LYS A 77 3.08 16.56 12.10
C LYS A 77 1.69 17.11 12.41
N LEU A 78 0.71 16.92 11.53
CA LEU A 78 -0.69 17.35 11.76
C LEU A 78 -1.36 16.63 12.93
N MET A 79 -0.99 15.38 13.20
CA MET A 79 -1.59 14.55 14.25
C MET A 79 -0.97 14.76 15.65
N GLY A 80 -0.03 15.70 15.79
CA GLY A 80 0.64 15.99 17.07
C GLY A 80 2.12 15.56 17.12
N GLY A 81 2.71 15.27 15.96
CA GLY A 81 4.13 15.03 15.79
C GLY A 81 4.63 13.77 16.51
N TYR A 82 5.86 13.85 17.03
CA TYR A 82 6.54 12.72 17.67
C TYR A 82 5.75 12.09 18.82
N LYS A 83 5.02 12.90 19.61
CA LYS A 83 4.22 12.38 20.74
C LYS A 83 3.10 11.46 20.26
N TRP A 84 2.40 11.86 19.20
CA TRP A 84 1.37 11.02 18.59
C TRP A 84 1.97 9.75 17.98
N LEU A 85 3.08 9.89 17.25
CA LEU A 85 3.76 8.75 16.64
C LEU A 85 4.19 7.71 17.68
N LYS A 86 4.82 8.16 18.78
CA LYS A 86 5.24 7.29 19.89
C LYS A 86 4.05 6.58 20.55
N ASP A 87 2.91 7.25 20.65
CA ASP A 87 1.70 6.61 21.13
C ASP A 87 1.23 5.53 20.12
N GLN A 88 1.07 5.86 18.85
CA GLN A 88 0.60 4.90 17.84
C GLN A 88 1.47 3.65 17.71
N PHE A 89 2.80 3.79 17.88
CA PHE A 89 3.78 2.70 17.80
C PHE A 89 4.28 2.23 19.18
N SER A 90 3.48 2.42 20.22
CA SER A 90 3.81 1.98 21.57
C SER A 90 3.84 0.46 21.72
N PHE A 91 4.87 -0.07 22.38
CA PHE A 91 5.02 -1.49 22.73
C PHE A 91 4.12 -1.97 23.90
N LYS A 92 3.24 -1.11 24.42
CA LYS A 92 2.36 -1.44 25.55
C LYS A 92 1.46 -2.65 25.25
N ASP A 93 0.86 -2.72 24.06
CA ASP A 93 -0.02 -3.83 23.68
C ASP A 93 0.74 -5.16 23.64
N PHE A 94 1.99 -5.12 23.18
CA PHE A 94 2.84 -6.30 23.09
C PHE A 94 3.33 -6.77 24.45
N SER A 95 3.74 -5.84 25.32
CA SER A 95 4.20 -6.15 26.67
C SER A 95 3.08 -6.63 27.59
N LEU A 96 1.87 -6.07 27.49
CA LEU A 96 0.72 -6.45 28.33
C LEU A 96 0.04 -7.74 27.87
N SER A 97 0.08 -8.07 26.58
CA SER A 97 -0.60 -9.26 26.03
C SER A 97 0.11 -9.78 24.78
N PRO A 98 1.32 -10.35 24.93
CA PRO A 98 2.17 -10.76 23.80
C PRO A 98 1.48 -11.80 22.91
N VAL A 99 0.86 -12.82 23.52
CA VAL A 99 0.14 -13.88 22.78
C VAL A 99 -0.98 -13.29 21.92
N LYS A 100 -1.80 -12.38 22.47
CA LYS A 100 -2.88 -11.73 21.71
C LYS A 100 -2.34 -10.86 20.56
N SER A 101 -1.17 -10.24 20.75
CA SER A 101 -0.53 -9.45 19.71
C SER A 101 0.00 -10.34 18.58
N VAL A 102 0.69 -11.44 18.90
CA VAL A 102 1.17 -12.42 17.92
C VAL A 102 0.02 -13.07 17.16
N LEU A 103 -1.06 -13.48 17.85
CA LEU A 103 -2.25 -14.04 17.20
C LEU A 103 -2.91 -13.04 16.26
N LEU A 104 -3.02 -11.76 16.66
CA LEU A 104 -3.57 -10.72 15.80
C LEU A 104 -2.70 -10.49 14.56
N ILE A 105 -1.38 -10.36 14.73
CA ILE A 105 -0.44 -10.18 13.62
C ILE A 105 -0.55 -11.36 12.65
N SER A 106 -0.56 -12.58 13.17
CA SER A 106 -0.68 -13.81 12.38
C SER A 106 -2.01 -13.87 11.64
N ALA A 107 -3.12 -13.53 12.29
CA ALA A 107 -4.43 -13.50 11.65
C ALA A 107 -4.49 -12.47 10.51
N LEU A 108 -3.98 -11.25 10.72
CA LEU A 108 -3.93 -10.21 9.70
C LEU A 108 -3.03 -10.58 8.52
N PHE A 109 -1.88 -11.20 8.79
CA PHE A 109 -0.98 -11.75 7.78
C PHE A 109 -1.65 -12.86 6.95
N ILE A 110 -2.32 -13.81 7.60
CA ILE A 110 -3.01 -14.91 6.91
C ILE A 110 -4.15 -14.37 6.05
N ILE A 111 -4.95 -13.43 6.55
CA ILE A 111 -6.03 -12.79 5.78
C ILE A 111 -5.47 -12.10 4.54
N ALA A 112 -4.45 -11.25 4.71
CA ALA A 112 -3.87 -10.51 3.60
C ALA A 112 -3.21 -11.44 2.57
N SER A 113 -2.42 -12.41 3.04
CA SER A 113 -1.78 -13.41 2.16
C SER A 113 -2.83 -14.21 1.40
N THR A 114 -3.89 -14.68 2.06
CA THR A 114 -4.96 -15.46 1.40
C THR A 114 -5.61 -14.65 0.28
N LEU A 115 -5.92 -13.38 0.53
CA LEU A 115 -6.52 -12.50 -0.48
C LEU A 115 -5.57 -12.26 -1.66
N ILE A 116 -4.29 -11.99 -1.40
CA ILE A 116 -3.26 -11.76 -2.44
C ILE A 116 -3.03 -13.04 -3.26
N TRP A 117 -2.87 -14.20 -2.63
CA TRP A 117 -2.68 -15.46 -3.35
C TRP A 117 -3.92 -15.86 -4.15
N SER A 118 -5.13 -15.61 -3.61
CA SER A 118 -6.37 -15.83 -4.34
C SER A 118 -6.46 -14.92 -5.58
N GLU A 119 -6.01 -13.67 -5.46
CA GLU A 119 -5.88 -12.77 -6.60
C GLU A 119 -4.97 -13.37 -7.68
N GLN A 120 -3.80 -13.90 -7.31
CA GLN A 120 -2.87 -14.49 -8.28
C GLN A 120 -3.47 -15.69 -9.02
N LEU A 121 -4.25 -16.52 -8.33
CA LEU A 121 -4.96 -17.64 -8.95
C LEU A 121 -6.04 -17.18 -9.93
N ILE A 122 -6.79 -16.13 -9.58
CA ILE A 122 -7.77 -15.51 -10.47
C ILE A 122 -7.06 -14.89 -11.67
N MET A 123 -5.97 -14.14 -11.45
CA MET A 123 -5.18 -13.54 -12.51
C MET A 123 -4.64 -14.59 -13.47
N ALA A 124 -4.15 -15.72 -12.96
CA ALA A 124 -3.67 -16.81 -13.80
C ALA A 124 -4.73 -17.34 -14.79
N SER A 125 -6.02 -17.30 -14.45
CA SER A 125 -7.09 -17.69 -15.37
C SER A 125 -7.21 -16.76 -16.60
N PHE A 126 -6.87 -15.47 -16.46
CA PHE A 126 -6.85 -14.52 -17.58
C PHE A 126 -5.62 -14.66 -18.49
N TYR A 127 -4.55 -15.32 -18.02
CA TYR A 127 -3.32 -15.56 -18.78
C TYR A 127 -3.27 -16.96 -19.41
N GLY A 128 -4.36 -17.75 -19.32
CA GLY A 128 -4.41 -19.11 -19.87
C GLY A 128 -3.86 -20.19 -18.93
N GLY A 129 -3.63 -19.87 -17.66
CA GLY A 129 -3.19 -20.80 -16.62
C GLY A 129 -2.02 -20.27 -15.79
N TRP A 130 -1.74 -20.98 -14.69
CA TRP A 130 -0.67 -20.63 -13.75
C TRP A 130 0.70 -20.53 -14.42
N ARG A 131 1.02 -21.46 -15.33
CA ARG A 131 2.32 -21.51 -16.00
C ARG A 131 2.56 -20.27 -16.85
N GLN A 132 1.59 -19.88 -17.68
CA GLN A 132 1.70 -18.72 -18.56
C GLN A 132 1.77 -17.41 -17.76
N HIS A 133 1.00 -17.30 -16.69
CA HIS A 133 1.07 -16.17 -15.76
C HIS A 133 2.47 -16.02 -15.14
N MET A 134 3.03 -17.12 -14.65
CA MET A 134 4.37 -17.13 -14.05
C MET A 134 5.47 -16.86 -15.09
N GLU A 135 5.35 -17.38 -16.31
CA GLU A 135 6.28 -17.09 -17.41
C GLU A 135 6.24 -15.59 -17.79
N TYR A 136 5.03 -15.00 -17.89
CA TYR A 136 4.86 -13.57 -18.13
C TYR A 136 5.50 -12.73 -17.03
N TRP A 137 5.24 -13.06 -15.76
CA TRP A 137 5.82 -12.34 -14.63
C TRP A 137 7.35 -12.47 -14.58
N LYS A 138 7.88 -13.69 -14.81
CA LYS A 138 9.32 -13.94 -14.91
C LYS A 138 9.98 -13.07 -15.99
N ASN A 139 9.33 -12.89 -17.14
CA ASN A 139 9.82 -12.05 -18.23
C ASN A 139 9.92 -10.56 -17.89
N ILE A 140 9.10 -10.09 -16.95
CA ILE A 140 9.20 -8.73 -16.39
C ILE A 140 10.35 -8.69 -15.40
N VAL A 141 10.32 -9.56 -14.39
CA VAL A 141 11.24 -9.51 -13.25
C VAL A 141 12.69 -9.79 -13.64
N GLN A 142 12.96 -10.74 -14.54
CA GLN A 142 14.34 -11.06 -14.94
C GLN A 142 15.09 -9.87 -15.54
N ALA A 143 14.36 -8.95 -16.20
CA ALA A 143 14.92 -7.75 -16.81
C ALA A 143 15.13 -6.58 -15.84
N LEU A 144 14.60 -6.68 -14.61
CA LEU A 144 14.75 -5.62 -13.62
C LEU A 144 16.18 -5.59 -13.04
N PRO A 145 16.76 -4.39 -12.83
CA PRO A 145 18.04 -4.29 -12.18
C PRO A 145 17.96 -4.75 -10.72
N PHE A 146 19.05 -5.33 -10.22
CA PHE A 146 19.10 -5.90 -8.86
C PHE A 146 18.67 -4.88 -7.78
N TRP A 147 19.08 -3.62 -7.90
CA TRP A 147 18.73 -2.59 -6.92
C TRP A 147 17.21 -2.36 -6.81
N SER A 148 16.46 -2.50 -7.90
CA SER A 148 14.99 -2.32 -7.90
C SER A 148 14.32 -3.51 -7.20
N LYS A 149 14.78 -4.74 -7.47
CA LYS A 149 14.33 -5.95 -6.75
C LYS A 149 14.66 -5.86 -5.25
N ALA A 150 15.89 -5.46 -4.92
CA ALA A 150 16.34 -5.30 -3.55
C ALA A 150 15.52 -4.22 -2.82
N TYR A 151 15.21 -3.10 -3.48
CA TYR A 151 14.29 -2.09 -2.94
C TYR A 151 12.92 -2.70 -2.61
N MET A 152 12.33 -3.49 -3.52
CA MET A 152 11.02 -4.10 -3.30
C MET A 152 10.99 -5.01 -2.08
N VAL A 153 12.07 -5.73 -1.78
CA VAL A 153 12.08 -6.66 -0.65
C VAL A 153 12.57 -6.03 0.66
N LEU A 154 13.50 -5.07 0.59
CA LEU A 154 14.21 -4.57 1.77
C LEU A 154 13.77 -3.19 2.24
N ILE A 155 13.16 -2.38 1.37
CA ILE A 155 12.82 -0.97 1.67
C ILE A 155 11.31 -0.74 1.57
N ALA A 156 10.71 -1.16 0.45
CA ALA A 156 9.28 -0.96 0.20
C ALA A 156 8.40 -1.46 1.36
N PRO A 157 8.58 -2.67 1.93
CA PRO A 157 7.73 -3.18 3.01
C PRO A 157 7.71 -2.29 4.25
N PHE A 158 8.87 -1.75 4.63
CA PHE A 158 9.00 -0.93 5.83
C PHE A 158 8.38 0.45 5.63
N THR A 159 8.62 1.04 4.47
CA THR A 159 8.00 2.34 4.14
C THR A 159 6.49 2.20 3.99
N ALA A 160 6.02 1.14 3.33
CA ALA A 160 4.60 0.88 3.12
C ALA A 160 3.89 0.57 4.45
N GLY A 161 4.33 -0.50 5.12
CA GLY A 161 3.71 -0.96 6.36
C GLY A 161 3.74 0.04 7.51
N VAL A 162 4.61 1.06 7.48
CA VAL A 162 4.56 2.17 8.45
C VAL A 162 3.71 3.34 7.93
N PHE A 163 4.03 3.89 6.76
CA PHE A 163 3.46 5.17 6.35
C PHE A 163 2.07 5.03 5.75
N GLU A 164 1.74 3.91 5.10
CA GLU A 164 0.37 3.67 4.64
C GLU A 164 -0.58 3.50 5.84
N GLU A 165 -0.14 2.82 6.90
CA GLU A 165 -0.91 2.70 8.13
C GLU A 165 -1.11 4.07 8.81
N ILE A 166 -0.11 4.94 8.79
CA ILE A 166 -0.23 6.34 9.25
C ILE A 166 -1.26 7.10 8.41
N ILE A 167 -1.20 7.01 7.08
CA ILE A 167 -2.05 7.79 6.17
C ILE A 167 -3.51 7.35 6.28
N TRP A 168 -3.80 6.07 6.07
CA TRP A 168 -5.18 5.60 5.89
C TRP A 168 -5.84 5.21 7.21
N ARG A 169 -5.11 4.63 8.18
CA ARG A 169 -5.66 4.25 9.49
C ARG A 169 -5.50 5.39 10.48
N GLY A 170 -4.25 5.77 10.75
CA GLY A 170 -3.88 6.80 11.72
C GLY A 170 -4.61 8.13 11.48
N TYR A 171 -4.35 8.76 10.36
CA TYR A 171 -5.01 10.01 9.96
C TYR A 171 -6.40 9.76 9.39
N GLY A 172 -6.55 8.90 8.38
CA GLY A 172 -7.78 8.70 7.64
C GLY A 172 -8.99 8.37 8.51
N ILE A 173 -8.95 7.29 9.28
CA ILE A 173 -10.07 6.90 10.16
C ILE A 173 -10.33 8.00 11.19
N SER A 174 -9.30 8.45 11.90
CA SER A 174 -9.44 9.41 13.01
C SER A 174 -10.02 10.76 12.57
N LYS A 175 -9.75 11.19 11.34
CA LYS A 175 -10.25 12.46 10.79
C LYS A 175 -11.63 12.31 10.16
N LEU A 176 -11.88 11.23 9.43
CA LEU A 176 -13.20 10.96 8.85
C LEU A 176 -14.26 10.82 9.96
N GLU A 177 -13.93 10.19 11.10
CA GLU A 177 -14.85 10.03 12.23
C GLU A 177 -15.36 11.33 12.84
N GLN A 178 -14.70 12.46 12.57
CA GLN A 178 -15.18 13.77 13.00
C GLN A 178 -16.41 14.22 12.19
N HIS A 179 -16.69 13.56 11.05
CA HIS A 179 -17.76 13.91 10.10
C HIS A 179 -18.71 12.75 9.78
N MET A 180 -18.36 11.51 10.13
CA MET A 180 -19.18 10.32 9.84
C MET A 180 -18.98 9.24 10.90
N SER A 181 -19.82 8.18 10.87
CA SER A 181 -19.65 7.05 11.77
C SER A 181 -18.35 6.29 11.50
N THR A 182 -17.82 5.62 12.52
CA THR A 182 -16.65 4.74 12.43
C THR A 182 -16.74 3.75 11.26
N THR A 183 -17.89 3.10 11.06
CA THR A 183 -18.10 2.17 9.94
C THR A 183 -17.90 2.87 8.59
N LYS A 184 -18.49 4.05 8.41
CA LYS A 184 -18.31 4.82 7.17
C LYS A 184 -16.87 5.28 6.98
N ALA A 185 -16.21 5.73 8.04
CA ALA A 185 -14.80 6.13 8.01
C ALA A 185 -13.88 4.98 7.58
N VAL A 186 -14.10 3.78 8.13
CA VAL A 186 -13.36 2.57 7.76
C VAL A 186 -13.59 2.17 6.30
N ILE A 187 -14.82 2.30 5.79
CA ILE A 187 -15.13 1.99 4.39
C ILE A 187 -14.46 3.01 3.45
N VAL A 188 -14.60 4.31 3.73
CA VAL A 188 -14.04 5.37 2.87
C VAL A 188 -12.51 5.29 2.81
N GLN A 189 -11.84 5.08 3.94
CA GLN A 189 -10.38 4.91 3.91
C GLN A 189 -9.94 3.64 3.19
N ALA A 190 -10.69 2.54 3.33
CA ALA A 190 -10.36 1.27 2.67
C ALA A 190 -10.47 1.41 1.14
N ILE A 191 -11.47 2.13 0.66
CA ILE A 191 -11.61 2.46 -0.76
C ILE A 191 -10.43 3.32 -1.24
N ALA A 192 -10.08 4.38 -0.50
CA ALA A 192 -8.94 5.23 -0.85
C ALA A 192 -7.61 4.45 -0.86
N PHE A 193 -7.42 3.54 0.09
CA PHE A 193 -6.27 2.62 0.15
C PHE A 193 -6.24 1.65 -1.04
N GLY A 194 -7.39 1.12 -1.46
CA GLY A 194 -7.47 0.31 -2.67
C GLY A 194 -7.01 1.09 -3.91
N PHE A 195 -7.52 2.30 -4.10
CA PHE A 195 -7.19 3.14 -5.25
C PHE A 195 -5.74 3.62 -5.28
N TRP A 196 -5.03 3.67 -4.14
CA TRP A 196 -3.59 3.92 -4.13
C TRP A 196 -2.80 2.94 -5.02
N HIS A 197 -3.29 1.70 -5.12
CA HIS A 197 -2.70 0.63 -5.91
C HIS A 197 -3.11 0.65 -7.40
N GLY A 198 -3.76 1.73 -7.86
CA GLY A 198 -4.21 1.90 -9.24
C GLY A 198 -5.63 1.39 -9.49
N ILE A 199 -5.93 1.02 -10.73
CA ILE A 199 -7.24 0.50 -11.16
C ILE A 199 -7.05 -0.92 -11.73
N SER A 200 -7.24 -1.93 -10.89
CA SER A 200 -7.09 -3.35 -11.23
C SER A 200 -7.84 -4.24 -10.25
N LEU A 201 -7.77 -5.57 -10.43
CA LEU A 201 -8.26 -6.52 -9.41
C LEU A 201 -7.57 -6.30 -8.05
N HIS A 202 -6.30 -5.91 -8.07
CA HIS A 202 -5.52 -5.60 -6.88
C HIS A 202 -6.13 -4.46 -6.06
N THR A 203 -6.78 -3.48 -6.70
CA THR A 203 -7.51 -2.39 -6.04
C THR A 203 -8.60 -2.91 -5.10
N LEU A 204 -9.36 -3.92 -5.55
CA LEU A 204 -10.41 -4.53 -4.75
C LEU A 204 -9.82 -5.33 -3.59
N VAL A 205 -8.80 -6.14 -3.88
CA VAL A 205 -8.11 -6.99 -2.91
C VAL A 205 -7.49 -6.15 -1.79
N THR A 206 -6.77 -5.09 -2.13
CA THR A 206 -6.16 -4.17 -1.17
C THR A 206 -7.21 -3.37 -0.41
N ALA A 207 -8.34 -2.99 -1.02
CA ALA A 207 -9.45 -2.40 -0.27
C ALA A 207 -10.03 -3.35 0.78
N LEU A 208 -10.16 -4.65 0.50
CA LEU A 208 -10.60 -5.65 1.48
C LEU A 208 -9.60 -5.83 2.63
N ILE A 209 -8.30 -5.82 2.33
CA ILE A 209 -7.24 -5.81 3.34
C ILE A 209 -7.33 -4.54 4.20
N GLY A 210 -7.48 -3.37 3.55
CA GLY A 210 -7.67 -2.08 4.20
C GLY A 210 -8.89 -2.05 5.10
N LEU A 211 -9.98 -2.72 4.73
CA LEU A 211 -11.18 -2.89 5.55
C LEU A 211 -10.86 -3.71 6.82
N ALA A 212 -10.23 -4.88 6.67
CA ALA A 212 -9.85 -5.73 7.81
C ALA A 212 -8.92 -5.00 8.80
N TYR A 213 -7.89 -4.33 8.28
CA TYR A 213 -6.91 -3.60 9.08
C TYR A 213 -7.56 -2.36 9.72
N GLY A 214 -8.42 -1.66 8.98
CA GLY A 214 -9.19 -0.52 9.47
C GLY A 214 -10.13 -0.86 10.61
N LEU A 215 -10.79 -2.02 10.57
CA LEU A 215 -11.63 -2.52 11.68
C LEU A 215 -10.82 -2.79 12.95
N VAL A 216 -9.60 -3.32 12.81
CA VAL A 216 -8.69 -3.51 13.95
C VAL A 216 -8.26 -2.17 14.52
N TYR A 217 -7.87 -1.22 13.68
CA TYR A 217 -7.48 0.12 14.11
C TYR A 217 -8.62 0.85 14.83
N ALA A 218 -9.84 0.80 14.28
CA ALA A 218 -11.01 1.45 14.87
C ALA A 218 -11.26 1.01 16.32
N LYS A 219 -10.95 -0.25 16.65
CA LYS A 219 -11.08 -0.82 17.99
C LYS A 219 -9.88 -0.53 18.90
N ARG A 220 -8.66 -0.62 18.38
CA ARG A 220 -7.43 -0.57 19.20
C ARG A 220 -6.76 0.80 19.26
N ARG A 221 -6.89 1.62 18.22
CA ARG A 221 -6.25 2.94 18.09
C ARG A 221 -4.73 2.90 18.26
N ARG A 222 -4.12 1.82 17.76
CA ARG A 222 -2.67 1.57 17.74
C ARG A 222 -2.29 1.02 16.37
N LEU A 223 -1.15 1.45 15.85
CA LEU A 223 -0.66 1.05 14.51
C LEU A 223 0.37 -0.08 14.58
N LEU A 224 1.12 -0.23 15.67
CA LEU A 224 2.27 -1.15 15.73
C LEU A 224 1.98 -2.57 15.21
N ASN A 225 0.96 -3.25 15.77
CA ASN A 225 0.64 -4.63 15.37
C ASN A 225 0.16 -4.71 13.91
N ILE A 226 -0.55 -3.68 13.44
CA ILE A 226 -1.07 -3.62 12.07
C ILE A 226 0.11 -3.43 11.10
N SER A 227 1.02 -2.51 11.43
CA SER A 227 2.24 -2.26 10.65
C SER A 227 3.15 -3.48 10.59
N ILE A 228 3.34 -4.22 11.69
CA ILE A 228 4.13 -5.45 11.66
C ILE A 228 3.48 -6.49 10.72
N ALA A 229 2.16 -6.68 10.80
CA ALA A 229 1.46 -7.61 9.91
C ALA A 229 1.60 -7.20 8.43
N HIS A 230 1.49 -5.90 8.13
CA HIS A 230 1.68 -5.35 6.79
C HIS A 230 3.12 -5.61 6.29
N ILE A 231 4.14 -5.22 7.07
CA ILE A 231 5.55 -5.42 6.72
C ILE A 231 5.86 -6.88 6.42
N VAL A 232 5.38 -7.80 7.26
CA VAL A 232 5.63 -9.25 7.06
C VAL A 232 4.91 -9.75 5.79
N THR A 233 3.69 -9.28 5.54
CA THR A 233 2.95 -9.62 4.31
C THR A 233 3.73 -9.19 3.08
N ASP A 234 4.22 -7.95 3.07
CA ASP A 234 4.95 -7.38 1.93
C ASP A 234 6.32 -8.03 1.75
N ILE A 235 7.07 -8.30 2.82
CA ILE A 235 8.36 -9.01 2.71
C ILE A 235 8.15 -10.36 2.05
N VAL A 236 7.16 -11.14 2.51
CA VAL A 236 6.87 -12.47 1.95
C VAL A 236 6.39 -12.36 0.51
N GLY A 237 5.42 -11.49 0.24
CA GLY A 237 4.85 -11.30 -1.09
C GLY A 237 5.89 -10.82 -2.11
N PHE A 238 6.66 -9.78 -1.78
CA PHE A 238 7.70 -9.26 -2.65
C PHE A 238 8.90 -10.20 -2.79
N TYR A 239 9.25 -10.97 -1.77
CA TYR A 239 10.28 -11.99 -1.91
C TYR A 239 9.88 -13.02 -2.98
N PHE A 240 8.68 -13.59 -2.88
CA PHE A 240 8.20 -14.55 -3.87
C PHE A 240 7.98 -13.94 -5.26
N ALA A 241 7.61 -12.67 -5.33
CA ALA A 241 7.40 -12.01 -6.61
C ALA A 241 8.72 -11.60 -7.29
N PHE A 242 9.74 -11.15 -6.56
CA PHE A 242 10.92 -10.50 -7.16
C PHE A 242 12.24 -11.26 -7.01
N MET A 243 12.32 -12.24 -6.09
CA MET A 243 13.57 -12.94 -5.75
C MET A 243 13.52 -14.46 -5.89
N ALA A 244 12.35 -15.09 -5.74
CA ALA A 244 12.18 -16.54 -5.91
C ALA A 244 12.06 -16.94 -7.39
#